data_AF-A0A5P8K4H2-F1
#
_entry.id   AF-A0A5P8K4H2-F1
#
_cell.length_a   1.000
_cell.length_b   1.000
_cell.length_c   1.000
_cell.angle_alpha   90.00
_cell.angle_beta   90.00
_cell.angle_gamma   90.00
#
_symmetry.space_group_name_H-M   'P 1'
#
loop_
_entity.id
_entity.type
_entity.pdbx_description
1 polymer ?
#
loop_
_entity_poly.entity_id
_entity_poly.type
_entity_poly.pdbx_seq_one_letter_code
_entity_poly.pdbx_strand_id
1 'polypeptide(L)'
;MDPTERSLRASLAAHTSWANTLDPASRTAKARAAANGRFEKQARELHPDATEEQIARAAQHLRSAHFSRLALQAAAARRVNAAAKRRMKAA
;
A
#
# COMPACT_ATOMS: atom_id res chain seq x y z
N MET A 1 -18.42 -7.13 -22.06
CA MET A 1 -18.47 -6.25 -20.88
C MET A 1 -17.56 -5.07 -21.10
N ASP A 2 -18.15 -3.89 -21.25
CA ASP A 2 -17.47 -2.59 -21.37
C ASP A 2 -16.79 -2.21 -20.03
N PRO A 3 -15.69 -1.43 -20.02
CA PRO A 3 -15.11 -0.85 -18.81
C PRO A 3 -16.10 -0.25 -17.79
N THR A 4 -17.14 0.46 -18.23
CA THR A 4 -18.14 1.08 -17.33
C THR A 4 -18.95 0.01 -16.60
N GLU A 5 -19.43 -0.98 -17.34
CA GLU A 5 -20.19 -2.11 -16.81
C GLU A 5 -19.34 -2.94 -15.83
N ARG A 6 -18.05 -3.13 -16.14
CA ARG A 6 -17.09 -3.80 -15.24
C ARG A 6 -16.92 -3.04 -13.93
N SER A 7 -16.81 -1.72 -13.99
CA SER A 7 -16.69 -0.86 -12.81
C SER A 7 -17.95 -0.93 -11.94
N LEU A 8 -19.13 -0.82 -12.55
CA LEU A 8 -20.41 -0.92 -11.83
C LEU A 8 -20.56 -2.26 -11.13
N ARG A 9 -20.21 -3.37 -11.81
CA ARG A 9 -20.24 -4.71 -11.20
C ARG A 9 -19.29 -4.83 -10.01
N ALA A 10 -18.08 -4.27 -10.11
CA ALA A 10 -17.12 -4.29 -9.01
C ALA A 10 -17.62 -3.48 -7.80
N SER A 11 -18.21 -2.30 -8.04
CA SER A 11 -18.80 -1.47 -6.98
C SER A 11 -19.96 -2.18 -6.29
N LEU A 12 -20.88 -2.79 -7.06
CA LEU A 12 -21.99 -3.57 -6.50
C LEU A 12 -21.45 -4.68 -5.58
N ALA A 13 -20.49 -5.47 -6.06
CA ALA A 13 -19.87 -6.53 -5.27
C ALA A 13 -19.19 -6.00 -3.99
N ALA A 14 -18.49 -4.87 -4.07
CA ALA A 14 -17.84 -4.26 -2.91
C ALA A 14 -18.87 -3.81 -1.86
N HIS A 15 -19.93 -3.10 -2.27
CA HIS A 15 -20.98 -2.65 -1.36
C HIS A 15 -21.72 -3.80 -0.71
N THR A 16 -22.14 -4.82 -1.48
CA THR A 16 -22.76 -6.03 -0.93
C THR A 16 -21.84 -6.74 0.06
N SER A 17 -20.55 -6.86 -0.28
CA SER A 17 -19.56 -7.50 0.59
C SER A 17 -19.37 -6.76 1.91
N TRP A 18 -19.33 -5.42 1.89
CA TRP A 18 -19.20 -4.62 3.11
C TRP A 18 -20.49 -4.56 3.94
N ALA A 19 -21.67 -4.58 3.30
CA ALA A 19 -22.95 -4.71 4.01
C ALA A 19 -23.03 -6.01 4.83
N ASN A 20 -22.41 -7.08 4.35
CA ASN A 20 -22.32 -8.37 5.04
C ASN A 20 -21.16 -8.45 6.06
N THR A 21 -20.38 -7.38 6.26
CA THR A 21 -19.23 -7.36 7.18
C THR A 21 -19.59 -6.58 8.44
N LEU A 22 -19.98 -7.27 9.51
CA LEU A 22 -20.32 -6.65 10.80
C LEU A 22 -19.10 -6.14 11.57
N ASP A 23 -17.93 -6.75 11.36
CA ASP A 23 -16.66 -6.32 11.93
C ASP A 23 -15.61 -6.07 10.81
N PRO A 24 -15.48 -4.81 10.35
CA PRO A 24 -14.51 -4.43 9.33
C PRO A 24 -13.04 -4.59 9.77
N ALA A 25 -12.76 -4.42 11.06
CA ALA A 25 -11.41 -4.49 11.59
C ALA A 25 -10.89 -5.93 11.52
N SER A 26 -11.71 -6.91 11.91
CA SER A 26 -11.39 -8.33 11.85
C SER A 26 -11.23 -8.83 10.42
N ARG A 27 -12.10 -8.39 9.49
CA ARG A 27 -12.01 -8.77 8.06
C ARG A 27 -10.63 -8.48 7.46
N THR A 28 -10.02 -7.36 7.84
CA THR A 28 -8.72 -6.93 7.30
C THR A 28 -7.53 -7.25 8.20
N ALA A 29 -7.75 -7.81 9.39
CA ALA A 29 -6.70 -8.00 10.41
C ALA A 29 -5.53 -8.84 9.89
N LYS A 30 -5.80 -9.98 9.25
CA LYS A 30 -4.77 -10.87 8.68
C LYS A 30 -3.92 -10.18 7.63
N ALA A 31 -4.56 -9.43 6.73
CA ALA A 31 -3.86 -8.68 5.68
C ALA A 31 -2.99 -7.56 6.27
N ARG A 32 -3.49 -6.84 7.28
CA ARG A 32 -2.71 -5.80 7.99
C ARG A 32 -1.51 -6.40 8.73
N ALA A 33 -1.69 -7.54 9.40
CA ALA A 33 -0.62 -8.26 10.07
C ALA A 33 0.46 -8.71 9.09
N ALA A 34 0.09 -9.36 7.98
CA ALA A 34 1.02 -9.79 6.94
C ALA A 34 1.77 -8.60 6.31
N ALA A 35 1.06 -7.50 6.02
CA ALA A 35 1.67 -6.28 5.52
C ALA A 35 2.73 -5.76 6.51
N ASN A 36 2.41 -5.66 7.80
CA ASN A 36 3.36 -5.15 8.79
C ASN A 36 4.54 -6.11 9.04
N GLY A 37 4.28 -7.42 9.11
CA GLY A 37 5.29 -8.45 9.39
C GLY A 37 6.30 -8.69 8.26
N ARG A 38 6.01 -8.24 7.03
CA ARG A 38 6.94 -8.44 5.89
C ARG A 38 8.34 -7.88 6.12
N PHE A 39 8.45 -6.78 6.87
CA PHE A 39 9.74 -6.11 7.11
C PHE A 39 10.60 -6.86 8.11
N GLU A 40 9.98 -7.53 9.09
CA GLU A 40 10.70 -8.41 10.00
C GLU A 40 11.24 -9.64 9.26
N LYS A 41 10.40 -10.26 8.39
CA LYS A 41 10.85 -11.34 7.52
C LYS A 41 12.05 -10.92 6.66
N GLN A 42 11.98 -9.75 6.02
CA GLN A 42 13.08 -9.20 5.23
C GLN A 42 14.33 -8.90 6.06
N ALA A 43 14.16 -8.39 7.29
CA ALA A 43 15.28 -8.15 8.20
C ALA A 43 15.99 -9.46 8.56
N ARG A 44 15.25 -10.53 8.84
CA ARG A 44 15.80 -11.86 9.13
C ARG A 44 16.50 -12.48 7.92
N GLU A 45 15.95 -12.29 6.72
CA GLU A 45 16.60 -12.73 5.47
C GLU A 45 17.92 -11.99 5.23
N LEU A 46 18.00 -10.69 5.54
CA LEU A 46 19.19 -9.87 5.37
C LEU A 46 20.25 -10.12 6.45
N HIS A 47 19.80 -10.47 7.67
CA HIS A 47 20.64 -10.66 8.84
C HIS A 47 20.27 -11.95 9.59
N PRO A 48 20.63 -13.14 9.08
CA PRO A 48 20.20 -14.42 9.66
C PRO A 48 20.67 -14.65 11.10
N ASP A 49 21.86 -14.16 11.43
CA ASP A 49 22.51 -14.37 12.74
C ASP A 49 22.30 -13.20 13.72
N ALA A 50 21.46 -12.22 13.36
CA ALA A 50 21.23 -11.06 14.20
C ALA A 50 20.33 -11.37 15.41
N THR A 51 20.54 -10.61 16.49
CA THR A 51 19.67 -10.68 17.67
C THR A 51 18.28 -10.11 17.37
N GLU A 52 17.28 -10.46 18.18
CA GLU A 52 15.91 -9.94 18.03
C GLU A 52 15.85 -8.40 18.04
N GLU A 53 16.67 -7.75 18.86
CA GLU A 53 16.74 -6.28 18.92
C GLU A 53 17.33 -5.67 17.64
N GLN A 54 18.33 -6.33 17.05
CA GLN A 54 18.90 -5.93 15.78
C GLN A 54 17.90 -6.13 14.64
N ILE A 55 17.16 -7.24 14.63
CA ILE A 55 16.08 -7.51 13.68
C ILE A 55 14.96 -6.46 13.79
N ALA A 56 14.50 -6.15 15.01
CA ALA A 56 13.47 -5.16 15.23
C ALA A 56 13.89 -3.77 14.71
N ARG A 57 15.13 -3.37 14.99
CA ARG A 57 15.72 -2.12 14.49
C ARG A 57 15.80 -2.12 12.96
N ALA A 58 16.30 -3.19 12.36
CA ALA A 58 16.39 -3.32 10.90
C ALA A 58 15.01 -3.27 10.24
N ALA A 59 14.02 -3.99 10.79
CA ALA A 59 12.63 -3.98 10.31
C ALA A 59 12.01 -2.59 10.36
N GLN A 60 12.25 -1.82 11.43
CA GLN A 60 11.80 -0.43 11.54
C GLN A 60 12.41 0.44 10.43
N HIS A 61 13.71 0.31 10.16
CA HIS A 61 14.37 1.05 9.08
C HIS A 61 13.89 0.63 7.69
N LEU A 62 13.69 -0.67 7.44
CA LEU A 62 13.13 -1.19 6.19
C LEU A 62 11.72 -0.65 5.94
N ARG A 63 10.88 -0.62 6.98
CA ARG A 63 9.55 -0.01 6.91
C ARG A 63 9.63 1.46 6.52
N SER A 64 10.46 2.23 7.22
CA SER A 64 10.65 3.66 6.92
C SER A 64 11.16 3.88 5.51
N ALA A 65 12.16 3.12 5.07
CA ALA A 65 12.72 3.21 3.72
C ALA A 65 11.67 2.91 2.63
N HIS A 66 10.81 1.90 2.85
CA HIS A 66 9.73 1.56 1.92
C HIS A 66 8.76 2.74 1.71
N PHE A 67 8.27 3.35 2.79
CA PHE A 67 7.34 4.46 2.69
C PHE A 67 8.00 5.74 2.15
N SER A 68 9.26 5.99 2.48
CA SER A 68 10.03 7.08 1.89
C SER A 68 10.18 6.93 0.37
N ARG A 69 10.46 5.71 -0.11
CA ARG A 69 10.51 5.42 -1.55
C ARG A 69 9.17 5.68 -2.24
N LEU A 70 8.08 5.22 -1.63
CA LEU A 70 6.73 5.47 -2.14
C LEU A 70 6.40 6.97 -2.19
N ALA A 71 6.75 7.72 -1.14
CA ALA A 71 6.54 9.17 -1.09
C ALA A 71 7.32 9.91 -2.18
N LEU A 72 8.57 9.51 -2.44
CA LEU A 72 9.40 10.08 -3.50
C LEU A 72 8.77 9.85 -4.88
N GLN A 73 8.31 8.63 -5.16
CA GLN A 73 7.64 8.28 -6.41
C GLN A 73 6.33 9.07 -6.58
N ALA A 74 5.53 9.18 -5.52
CA ALA A 74 4.30 9.97 -5.54
C ALA A 74 4.56 11.45 -5.81
N ALA A 75 5.61 12.03 -5.21
CA ALA A 75 6.01 13.42 -5.46
C ALA A 75 6.40 13.64 -6.92
N ALA A 76 7.17 12.73 -7.52
CA ALA A 76 7.51 12.78 -8.93
C ALA A 76 6.26 12.73 -9.83
N ALA A 77 5.34 11.79 -9.58
CA ALA A 77 4.10 11.67 -10.34
C ALA A 77 3.22 12.95 -10.26
N ARG A 78 3.10 13.54 -9.07
CA ARG A 78 2.36 14.80 -8.88
C ARG A 78 2.94 15.95 -9.71
N ARG A 79 4.28 16.05 -9.80
CA ARG A 79 4.95 17.09 -10.62
C ARG A 79 4.61 16.94 -12.10
N VAL A 80 4.67 15.72 -12.63
CA VAL A 80 4.32 15.42 -14.04
C VAL A 80 2.87 15.78 -14.33
N ASN A 81 1.95 15.35 -13.47
CA ASN A 81 0.52 15.63 -13.64
C ASN A 81 0.21 17.14 -13.57
N ALA A 82 0.88 17.86 -12.66
CA ALA A 82 0.74 19.31 -12.57
C ALA A 82 1.24 20.01 -13.85
N ALA A 83 2.37 19.57 -14.42
CA ALA A 83 2.90 20.10 -15.67
C ALA A 83 1.95 19.81 -16.84
N ALA A 84 1.41 18.59 -16.94
CA ALA A 84 0.44 18.22 -17.97
C ALA A 84 -0.84 19.07 -17.87
N LYS A 85 -1.39 19.25 -16.66
CA LYS A 85 -2.56 20.10 -16.42
C LYS A 85 -2.30 21.56 -16.80
N ARG A 86 -1.11 22.10 -16.51
CA ARG A 86 -0.70 23.44 -16.92
C ARG A 86 -0.64 23.57 -18.45
N ARG A 87 -0.08 22.57 -19.13
CA ARG A 87 -0.02 22.54 -20.60
C ARG A 87 -1.41 22.51 -21.24
N MET A 88 -2.32 21.69 -20.72
CA MET A 88 -3.70 21.64 -21.20
C MET A 88 -4.47 22.94 -20.98
N LYS A 89 -4.17 23.70 -19.92
CA LYS A 89 -4.81 25.00 -19.67
C LYS A 89 -4.27 26.10 -20.58
N ALA A 90 -3.05 25.94 -21.10
CA ALA A 90 -2.37 26.93 -21.95
C ALA A 90 -2.56 26.68 -23.46
N ALA A 91 -3.18 25.55 -23.82
CA ALA A 91 -3.60 25.21 -25.17
C ALA A 91 -5.10 25.50 -25.34
#